data_AF-A0A1F9QXK9-F1
#
_entry.id   AF-A0A1F9QXK9-F1
#
_cell.length_a   1.000
_cell.length_b   1.000
_cell.length_c   1.000
_cell.angle_alpha   90.00
_cell.angle_beta   90.00
_cell.angle_gamma   90.00
#
_symmetry.space_group_name_H-M   'P 1'
#
loop_
_entity.id
_entity.type
_entity.pdbx_description
1 polymer ?
#
loop_
_entity_poly.entity_id
_entity_poly.type
_entity_poly.pdbx_seq_one_letter_code
_entity_poly.pdbx_strand_id
1 'polypeptide(L)'
;MKMLKGLCLALSVFAIFPVQAIADSGSASLSCSGTVKLCESCFSQYYYIYAYQYVYVYNGEVTNESHSFSMSGFLGNSDAYKILPRSAGRHVLYTDGTRILAIPFISSDDGVWIMGEGKPADPGQPPQTWIKLCPN
;
A
#
# COMPACT_ATOMS: atom_id res chain seq x y z
N MET A 1 -43.17 -41.42 -39.08
CA MET A 1 -41.70 -41.58 -39.27
C MET A 1 -41.24 -40.43 -40.16
N LYS A 2 -40.31 -39.53 -39.84
CA LYS A 2 -39.21 -39.48 -38.86
C LYS A 2 -39.09 -38.04 -38.34
N MET A 3 -38.81 -37.91 -37.04
CA MET A 3 -38.31 -36.67 -36.41
C MET A 3 -36.87 -36.42 -36.85
N LEU A 4 -36.50 -35.16 -37.10
CA LEU A 4 -35.10 -34.75 -37.05
C LEU A 4 -34.99 -33.46 -36.23
N LYS A 5 -34.58 -33.64 -34.98
CA LYS A 5 -34.19 -32.58 -34.05
C LYS A 5 -32.82 -32.06 -34.48
N GLY A 6 -32.76 -30.81 -34.95
CA GLY A 6 -31.50 -30.10 -35.19
C GLY A 6 -31.03 -29.45 -33.89
N LEU A 7 -30.08 -30.10 -33.22
CA LEU A 7 -29.36 -29.61 -32.06
C LEU A 7 -28.39 -28.51 -32.51
N CYS A 8 -28.74 -27.24 -32.34
CA CYS A 8 -27.78 -26.14 -32.50
C CYS A 8 -26.82 -26.16 -31.29
N LEU A 9 -25.60 -26.63 -31.53
CA LEU A 9 -24.46 -26.46 -30.62
C LEU A 9 -24.27 -24.96 -30.33
N ALA A 10 -24.46 -24.55 -29.09
CA ALA A 10 -24.03 -23.24 -28.62
C ALA A 10 -22.49 -23.27 -28.50
N LEU A 11 -21.80 -22.62 -29.44
CA LEU A 11 -20.37 -22.33 -29.32
C LEU A 11 -20.18 -21.28 -28.22
N SER A 12 -19.78 -21.71 -27.03
CA SER A 12 -19.31 -20.79 -25.98
C SER A 12 -17.93 -20.27 -26.37
N VAL A 13 -17.88 -19.08 -26.98
CA VAL A 13 -16.65 -18.34 -27.21
C VAL A 13 -16.14 -17.86 -25.84
N PHE A 14 -15.14 -18.56 -25.29
CA PHE A 14 -14.37 -18.07 -24.15
C PHE A 14 -13.52 -16.89 -24.63
N ALA A 15 -13.93 -15.67 -24.31
CA ALA A 15 -13.09 -14.50 -24.47
C ALA A 15 -11.93 -14.59 -23.47
N ILE A 16 -10.74 -14.94 -23.96
CA ILE A 16 -9.50 -14.90 -23.19
C ILE A 16 -9.04 -13.44 -23.20
N PHE A 17 -9.39 -12.69 -22.15
CA PHE A 17 -8.81 -11.38 -21.92
C PHE A 17 -7.37 -11.56 -21.43
N PRO A 18 -6.34 -11.00 -22.11
CA PRO A 18 -4.99 -11.03 -21.59
C PRO A 18 -4.97 -10.26 -20.26
N VAL A 19 -4.60 -10.95 -19.18
CA VAL A 19 -4.25 -10.30 -17.92
C VAL A 19 -2.95 -9.54 -18.19
N GLN A 20 -3.06 -8.23 -18.44
CA GLN A 20 -1.89 -7.38 -18.64
C GLN A 20 -1.15 -7.25 -17.32
N ALA A 21 0.14 -7.60 -17.31
CA ALA A 21 1.00 -7.34 -16.18
C ALA A 21 1.10 -5.83 -15.96
N ILE A 22 0.83 -5.37 -14.73
CA ILE A 22 0.89 -3.96 -14.38
C ILE A 22 2.27 -3.70 -13.77
N ALA A 23 3.05 -2.86 -14.42
CA ALA A 23 4.33 -2.36 -13.92
C ALA A 23 4.17 -0.88 -13.56
N ASP A 24 4.72 -0.49 -12.41
CA ASP A 24 4.74 0.89 -11.96
C ASP A 24 6.10 1.23 -11.36
N SER A 25 6.53 2.48 -11.48
CA SER A 25 7.81 2.92 -10.96
C SER A 25 7.76 4.40 -10.62
N GLY A 26 8.44 4.77 -9.54
CA GLY A 26 8.52 6.18 -9.17
C GLY A 26 9.52 6.43 -8.06
N SER A 27 9.72 7.72 -7.80
CA SER A 27 10.34 8.18 -6.57
C SER A 27 9.53 9.29 -5.94
N ALA A 28 9.46 9.32 -4.61
CA ALA A 28 8.89 10.43 -3.88
C ALA A 28 9.71 10.73 -2.61
N SER A 29 9.72 11.99 -2.23
CA SER A 29 10.24 12.47 -0.95
C SER A 29 9.17 13.23 -0.20
N LEU A 30 9.11 13.06 1.11
CA LEU A 30 8.22 13.80 1.98
C LEU A 30 8.84 14.00 3.36
N SER A 31 8.44 15.07 4.03
CA SER A 31 8.78 15.32 5.42
C SER A 31 7.57 15.92 6.13
N CYS A 32 7.20 15.38 7.27
CA CYS A 32 6.18 15.99 8.11
C CYS A 32 6.38 15.63 9.59
N SER A 33 5.72 16.38 10.45
CA SER A 33 5.63 16.08 11.87
C SER A 33 4.28 16.51 12.41
N GLY A 34 3.85 15.87 13.48
CA GLY A 34 2.58 16.22 14.10
C GLY A 34 2.37 15.45 15.39
N THR A 35 1.11 15.35 15.80
CA THR A 35 0.71 14.52 16.93
C THR A 35 -0.37 13.55 16.50
N VAL A 36 -0.30 12.32 17.01
CA VAL A 36 -1.35 11.31 16.84
C VAL A 36 -1.98 11.03 18.20
N LYS A 37 -3.30 10.96 18.26
CA LYS A 37 -4.02 10.60 19.47
C LYS A 37 -4.37 9.12 19.42
N LEU A 38 -3.86 8.35 20.38
CA LEU A 38 -4.16 6.92 20.48
C LEU A 38 -5.33 6.73 21.45
N CYS A 39 -6.45 6.23 20.93
CA CYS A 39 -7.70 6.12 21.70
C CYS A 39 -7.62 5.17 22.91
N GLU A 40 -6.62 4.29 22.98
CA GLU A 40 -6.42 3.40 24.13
C GLU A 40 -5.87 4.11 25.37
N SER A 41 -5.16 5.23 25.21
CA SER A 41 -4.51 5.93 26.33
C SER A 41 -4.91 7.39 26.46
N CYS A 42 -5.67 7.94 25.50
CA CYS A 42 -6.06 9.37 25.45
C CYS A 42 -4.91 10.38 25.44
N PHE A 43 -3.65 9.94 25.34
CA PHE A 43 -2.48 10.79 25.21
C PHE A 43 -2.14 11.03 23.74
N SER A 44 -1.75 12.27 23.43
CA SER A 44 -1.20 12.63 22.12
C SER A 44 0.30 12.32 22.12
N GLN A 45 0.77 11.62 21.10
CA GLN A 45 2.19 11.37 20.91
C GLN A 45 2.69 12.13 19.69
N TYR A 46 3.81 12.84 19.85
CA TYR A 46 4.49 13.50 18.75
C TYR A 46 5.07 12.46 17.78
N TYR A 47 5.10 12.78 16.49
CA TYR A 47 5.86 12.03 15.49
C TYR A 47 6.59 12.99 14.55
N TYR A 48 7.70 12.51 14.01
CA TYR A 48 8.38 13.09 12.87
C TYR A 48 8.71 11.99 11.88
N ILE A 49 8.56 12.30 10.59
CA ILE A 49 9.00 11.44 9.50
C ILE A 49 9.61 12.28 8.38
N TYR A 50 10.78 11.86 7.94
CA TYR A 50 11.31 12.12 6.62
C TYR A 50 11.41 10.79 5.89
N ALA A 51 10.91 10.75 4.66
CA ALA A 51 11.03 9.58 3.82
C ALA A 51 11.35 9.96 2.38
N TYR A 52 12.40 9.35 1.84
CA TYR A 52 12.67 9.28 0.41
C TYR A 52 12.65 7.82 -0.01
N GLN A 53 12.03 7.51 -1.16
CA GLN A 53 12.15 6.20 -1.77
C GLN A 53 12.06 6.26 -3.28
N TYR A 54 12.70 5.28 -3.92
CA TYR A 54 12.53 4.87 -5.31
C TYR A 54 12.08 3.41 -5.32
N VAL A 55 11.08 3.09 -6.14
CA VAL A 55 10.45 1.76 -6.15
C VAL A 55 10.12 1.35 -7.58
N TYR A 56 10.31 0.07 -7.88
CA TYR A 56 9.79 -0.62 -9.05
C TYR A 56 8.85 -1.75 -8.60
N VAL A 57 7.60 -1.70 -9.07
CA VAL A 57 6.54 -2.66 -8.78
C VAL A 57 6.17 -3.43 -10.03
N TYR A 58 6.05 -4.75 -9.92
CA TYR A 58 5.60 -5.62 -10.99
C TYR A 58 4.52 -6.56 -10.45
N ASN A 59 3.32 -6.54 -11.05
CA ASN A 59 2.17 -7.34 -10.61
C ASN A 59 1.81 -7.17 -9.13
N GLY A 60 1.98 -5.94 -8.60
CA GLY A 60 1.71 -5.61 -7.20
C GLY A 60 2.81 -6.00 -6.21
N GLU A 61 3.89 -6.64 -6.68
CA GLU A 61 5.06 -6.97 -5.88
C GLU A 61 6.16 -5.93 -6.06
N VAL A 62 6.80 -5.55 -4.96
CA VAL A 62 7.98 -4.69 -5.01
C VAL A 62 9.16 -5.54 -5.45
N THR A 63 9.71 -5.25 -6.61
CA THR A 63 10.80 -6.04 -7.22
C THR A 63 12.15 -5.33 -7.16
N ASN A 64 12.15 -4.00 -7.03
CA ASN A 64 13.35 -3.22 -6.72
C ASN A 64 12.95 -2.01 -5.86
N GLU A 65 13.81 -1.65 -4.93
CA GLU A 65 13.58 -0.51 -4.05
C GLU A 65 14.91 0.08 -3.56
N SER A 66 14.90 1.38 -3.30
CA SER A 66 15.92 2.07 -2.53
C SER A 66 15.24 3.15 -1.70
N HIS A 67 15.48 3.16 -0.39
CA HIS A 67 14.87 4.14 0.51
C HIS A 67 15.87 4.76 1.49
N SER A 68 15.49 5.92 2.03
CA SER A 68 16.17 6.59 3.13
C SER A 68 15.12 7.20 4.05
N PHE A 69 15.07 6.71 5.29
CA PHE A 69 14.07 7.09 6.27
C PHE A 69 14.72 7.66 7.52
N SER A 70 14.16 8.76 8.03
CA SER A 70 14.46 9.29 9.36
C SER A 70 13.15 9.47 10.09
N MET A 71 12.93 8.67 11.13
CA MET A 71 11.71 8.66 11.93
C MET A 71 12.03 8.93 13.40
N SER A 72 11.10 9.56 14.12
CA SER A 72 11.20 9.70 15.58
C SER A 72 9.85 9.89 16.26
N GLY A 73 9.86 9.94 17.59
CA GLY A 73 8.66 10.06 18.42
C GLY A 73 7.88 8.75 18.43
N PHE A 74 6.55 8.84 18.26
CA PHE A 74 5.64 7.70 18.18
C PHE A 74 6.14 6.67 17.18
N LEU A 75 6.64 7.08 16.02
CA LEU A 75 7.06 6.15 14.97
C LEU A 75 8.27 5.30 15.37
N GLY A 76 9.09 5.73 16.33
CA GLY A 76 10.32 5.04 16.71
C GLY A 76 11.45 5.26 15.70
N ASN A 77 12.42 4.34 15.68
CA ASN A 77 13.54 4.36 14.74
C ASN A 77 13.14 3.75 13.38
N SER A 78 13.56 4.35 12.28
CA SER A 78 13.34 3.84 10.93
C SER A 78 13.93 2.44 10.72
N ASP A 79 15.04 2.11 11.37
CA ASP A 79 15.69 0.79 11.27
C ASP A 79 14.80 -0.37 11.76
N ALA A 80 13.77 -0.07 12.56
CA ALA A 80 12.82 -1.08 13.02
C ALA A 80 11.87 -1.53 11.89
N TYR A 81 11.66 -0.69 10.88
CA TYR A 81 10.72 -0.95 9.80
C TYR A 81 11.37 -1.74 8.67
N LYS A 82 10.73 -2.86 8.33
CA LYS A 82 11.12 -3.73 7.22
C LYS A 82 10.09 -3.65 6.12
N ILE A 83 10.54 -3.63 4.88
CA ILE A 83 9.64 -3.66 3.72
C ILE A 83 8.77 -4.93 3.73
N LEU A 84 7.50 -4.77 3.41
CA LEU A 84 6.63 -5.86 2.99
C LEU A 84 6.71 -5.94 1.45
N PRO A 85 6.90 -7.12 0.85
CA PRO A 85 7.19 -7.27 -0.59
C PRO A 85 5.94 -7.06 -1.48
N ARG A 86 5.15 -6.03 -1.20
CA ARG A 86 3.90 -5.69 -1.87
C ARG A 86 3.65 -4.20 -1.82
N SER A 87 3.01 -3.69 -2.86
CA SER A 87 2.45 -2.33 -2.85
C SER A 87 0.96 -2.36 -2.52
N ALA A 88 0.46 -1.24 -2.00
CA ALA A 88 -0.97 -0.96 -1.88
C ALA A 88 -1.26 0.29 -2.70
N GLY A 89 -1.69 0.11 -3.94
CA GLY A 89 -1.79 1.23 -4.89
C GLY A 89 -0.43 1.88 -5.12
N ARG A 90 -0.30 3.16 -4.77
CA ARG A 90 0.90 4.00 -4.99
C ARG A 90 1.83 4.06 -3.78
N HIS A 91 1.63 3.15 -2.82
CA HIS A 91 2.40 3.08 -1.58
C HIS A 91 3.13 1.75 -1.45
N VAL A 92 4.34 1.81 -0.89
CA VAL A 92 5.04 0.63 -0.37
C VAL A 92 4.76 0.52 1.12
N LEU A 93 4.55 -0.71 1.57
CA LEU A 93 4.25 -1.01 2.95
C LEU A 93 5.53 -1.42 3.71
N TYR A 94 5.72 -0.87 4.90
CA TYR A 94 6.81 -1.22 5.81
C TYR A 94 6.22 -1.57 7.17
N THR A 95 6.80 -2.52 7.89
CA THR A 95 6.32 -2.93 9.22
C THR A 95 7.45 -3.05 10.24
N ASP A 96 7.16 -2.65 11.47
CA ASP A 96 8.03 -2.88 12.63
C ASP A 96 7.63 -4.12 13.45
N GLY A 97 6.68 -4.92 12.94
CA GLY A 97 6.08 -6.07 13.62
C GLY A 97 4.77 -5.76 14.35
N THR A 98 4.51 -4.50 14.69
CA THR A 98 3.28 -4.06 15.40
C THR A 98 2.43 -3.11 14.57
N ARG A 99 3.07 -2.35 13.66
CA ARG A 99 2.47 -1.29 12.87
C ARG A 99 2.85 -1.45 11.41
N ILE A 100 2.03 -0.89 10.53
CA ILE A 100 2.35 -0.82 9.11
C ILE A 100 2.35 0.64 8.68
N LEU A 101 3.45 1.09 8.10
CA LEU A 101 3.59 2.36 7.40
C LEU A 101 3.38 2.16 5.91
N ALA A 102 2.54 2.99 5.29
CA ALA A 102 2.41 3.10 3.85
C ALA A 102 3.07 4.40 3.42
N ILE A 103 4.18 4.28 2.68
CA ILE A 103 4.97 5.41 2.19
C ILE A 103 4.74 5.50 0.67
N PRO A 104 4.38 6.67 0.12
CA PRO A 104 4.10 6.81 -1.30
C PRO A 104 5.39 6.84 -2.11
N PHE A 105 5.40 6.23 -3.29
CA PHE A 105 6.58 6.19 -4.16
C PHE A 105 6.40 6.96 -5.47
N ILE A 106 5.22 7.54 -5.73
CA ILE A 106 4.95 8.27 -6.98
C ILE A 106 4.66 9.75 -6.73
N SER A 107 3.87 10.09 -5.72
CA SER A 107 3.60 11.48 -5.34
C SER A 107 3.65 11.66 -3.83
N SER A 108 4.29 12.75 -3.38
CA SER A 108 4.23 13.19 -1.99
C SER A 108 2.79 13.48 -1.53
N ASP A 109 1.92 13.86 -2.47
CA ASP A 109 0.54 14.26 -2.20
C ASP A 109 -0.35 13.11 -1.70
N ASP A 110 0.08 11.87 -1.99
CA ASP A 110 -0.60 10.67 -1.54
C ASP A 110 -0.43 10.47 -0.02
N GLY A 111 0.52 11.17 0.61
CA GLY A 111 0.78 11.23 2.05
C GLY A 111 1.28 9.91 2.65
N VAL A 112 1.83 9.99 3.86
CA VAL A 112 2.15 8.80 4.67
C VAL A 112 0.97 8.41 5.50
N TRP A 113 0.73 7.10 5.57
CA TRP A 113 -0.30 6.52 6.40
C TRP A 113 0.30 5.50 7.36
N ILE A 114 -0.31 5.36 8.54
CA ILE A 114 0.03 4.32 9.49
C ILE A 114 -1.21 3.53 9.89
N MET A 115 -1.04 2.24 10.12
CA MET A 115 -2.04 1.33 10.67
C MET A 115 -1.48 0.65 11.91
N GLY A 116 -2.23 0.66 13.00
CA GLY A 116 -1.96 -0.15 14.20
C GLY A 116 -2.42 -1.60 14.05
N GLU A 117 -2.22 -2.44 15.06
CA GLU A 117 -2.68 -3.84 15.03
C GLU A 117 -4.19 -3.93 14.76
N GLY A 118 -4.56 -4.41 13.56
CA GLY A 118 -5.95 -4.49 13.15
C GLY A 118 -6.12 -4.76 11.65
N LYS A 119 -5.86 -6.02 11.25
CA LYS A 119 -6.00 -6.65 9.91
C LYS A 119 -5.24 -5.97 8.74
N PRO A 120 -4.62 -6.75 7.84
CA PRO A 120 -3.96 -6.21 6.65
C PRO A 120 -4.94 -5.42 5.78
N ALA A 121 -4.46 -4.34 5.17
CA ALA A 121 -5.20 -3.54 4.19
C ALA A 121 -5.72 -4.39 3.02
N ASP A 122 -7.00 -4.27 2.68
CA ASP A 122 -7.53 -4.80 1.43
C ASP A 122 -6.99 -3.96 0.25
N PRO A 123 -6.57 -4.59 -0.87
CA PRO A 123 -6.09 -3.87 -2.04
C PRO A 123 -7.19 -2.93 -2.58
N GLY A 124 -6.89 -1.63 -2.64
CA GLY A 124 -7.78 -0.64 -3.26
C GLY A 124 -8.85 -0.03 -2.35
N GLN A 125 -8.87 -0.33 -1.05
CA GLN A 125 -9.64 0.43 -0.06
C GLN A 125 -8.69 1.11 0.94
N PRO A 126 -8.89 2.40 1.30
CA PRO A 126 -8.25 2.97 2.48
C PRO A 126 -8.86 2.28 3.71
N PRO A 127 -8.11 1.48 4.47
CA PRO A 127 -8.73 0.72 5.55
C PRO A 127 -9.18 1.68 6.65
N GLN A 128 -10.33 1.40 7.25
CA GLN A 128 -10.95 2.30 8.24
C GLN A 128 -10.10 2.53 9.51
N THR A 129 -8.92 1.92 9.59
CA THR A 129 -7.92 2.02 10.65
C THR A 129 -6.67 2.83 10.27
N TRP A 130 -6.55 3.33 9.03
CA TRP A 130 -5.38 4.09 8.63
C TRP A 130 -5.48 5.55 9.05
N ILE A 131 -4.42 6.00 9.70
CA ILE A 131 -4.26 7.38 10.12
C ILE A 131 -3.31 8.05 9.12
N LYS A 132 -3.78 9.09 8.42
CA LYS A 132 -2.92 9.93 7.59
C LYS A 132 -2.02 10.76 8.50
N LEU A 133 -0.71 10.60 8.37
CA LEU A 133 0.29 11.34 9.13
C LEU A 133 0.68 12.63 8.42
N CYS A 134 0.97 12.57 7.12
CA CYS A 134 1.33 13.77 6.35
C CYS A 134 0.13 14.22 5.50
N PRO A 135 -0.73 15.13 5.99
CA PRO A 135 -1.65 15.86 5.13
C PRO A 135 -0.86 16.82 4.24
N ASN A 136 -1.34 17.06 3.03
CA ASN A 136 -0.77 18.08 2.12
C ASN A 136 -1.06 19.48 2.64
#